data_AF-A0A2U8GLN9-F1
#
_entry.id   AF-A0A2U8GLN9-F1
#
_cell.length_a   1.000
_cell.length_b   1.000
_cell.length_c   1.000
_cell.angle_alpha   90.00
_cell.angle_beta   90.00
_cell.angle_gamma   90.00
#
_symmetry.space_group_name_H-M   'P 1'
#
loop_
_entity.id
_entity.type
_entity.pdbx_description
1 polymer ?
#
loop_
_entity_poly.entity_id
_entity_poly.type
_entity_poly.pdbx_seq_one_letter_code
_entity_poly.pdbx_strand_id
1 'polypeptide(L)'
;MDAKGRMVVAVPDPTLPSAVSTRIEGGRPVIRYNHAAIPRLDERGQLFLFAHECSRLNLGLPASAQRTPAGARRADCWAASTLLRSGLIQPEDLGPLQDALDFSADEWSRLPGPIRRIDLRSCPRHLSPSLHVPGPGQDDWNTCTRRCADASLSCQGGVAGRSDAACDAAYSRCIAQCNSSFPR
;
A
#
# COMPACT_ATOMS: atom_id res chain seq x y z
N MET A 1 0.10 7.95 -4.68
CA MET A 1 0.48 7.82 -6.12
C MET A 1 -0.39 6.75 -6.77
N ASP A 2 -0.62 6.86 -8.09
CA ASP A 2 -1.29 5.81 -8.86
C ASP A 2 -0.37 4.62 -9.15
N ALA A 3 -0.89 3.58 -9.79
CA ALA A 3 -0.14 2.37 -10.16
C ALA A 3 1.04 2.62 -11.12
N LYS A 4 1.10 3.79 -11.78
CA LYS A 4 2.20 4.19 -12.66
C LYS A 4 3.22 5.08 -11.93
N GLY A 5 3.12 5.19 -10.60
CA GLY A 5 4.00 6.03 -9.78
C GLY A 5 3.71 7.53 -9.93
N ARG A 6 2.60 7.93 -10.54
CA ARG A 6 2.27 9.34 -10.74
C ARG A 6 1.57 9.90 -9.51
N MET A 7 1.85 11.16 -9.19
CA MET A 7 1.12 11.88 -8.14
C MET A 7 -0.34 12.04 -8.52
N VAL A 8 -1.21 11.78 -7.56
CA VAL A 8 -2.66 11.96 -7.67
C VAL A 8 -3.03 13.19 -6.86
N VAL A 9 -3.78 14.11 -7.46
CA VAL A 9 -4.26 15.31 -6.78
C VAL A 9 -5.46 14.92 -5.92
N ALA A 10 -5.48 15.41 -4.68
CA ALA A 10 -6.61 15.29 -3.76
C ALA A 10 -7.12 16.70 -3.41
N VAL A 11 -8.42 16.93 -3.57
CA VAL A 11 -9.04 18.25 -3.38
C VAL A 11 -10.24 18.13 -2.42
N PRO A 12 -10.29 18.93 -1.34
CA PRO A 12 -11.48 19.01 -0.52
C PRO A 12 -12.62 19.65 -1.34
N ASP A 13 -13.80 19.04 -1.29
CA ASP A 13 -14.99 19.49 -1.99
C ASP A 13 -16.20 19.39 -1.06
N PRO A 14 -16.51 20.43 -0.26
CA PRO A 14 -17.63 20.42 0.68
C PRO A 14 -19.00 20.24 0.02
N THR A 15 -19.08 20.47 -1.30
CA THR A 15 -20.33 20.36 -2.07
C THR A 15 -20.55 18.96 -2.64
N LEU A 16 -19.55 18.07 -2.54
CA LEU A 16 -19.64 16.71 -3.04
C LEU A 16 -20.67 15.91 -2.23
N PRO A 17 -21.69 15.30 -2.86
CA PRO A 17 -22.71 14.52 -2.14
C PRO A 17 -22.16 13.24 -1.48
N SER A 18 -21.04 12.73 -1.97
CA SER A 18 -20.37 11.54 -1.48
C SER A 18 -19.16 11.87 -0.60
N ALA A 19 -18.78 10.96 0.30
CA ALA A 19 -17.62 11.17 1.16
C ALA A 19 -16.31 11.26 0.37
N VAL A 20 -16.20 10.48 -0.70
CA VAL A 20 -15.07 10.49 -1.62
C VAL A 20 -15.55 10.24 -3.04
N SER A 21 -14.82 10.75 -4.02
CA SER A 21 -15.04 10.49 -5.44
C SER A 21 -13.73 10.57 -6.19
N THR A 22 -13.53 9.69 -7.17
CA THR A 22 -12.37 9.72 -8.06
C THR A 22 -12.87 9.98 -9.46
N ARG A 23 -12.35 11.04 -10.11
CA ARG A 23 -12.73 11.44 -11.48
C ARG A 23 -11.49 11.63 -12.34
N ILE A 24 -11.67 11.56 -13.66
CA ILE A 24 -10.62 11.92 -14.61
C ILE A 24 -10.80 13.39 -14.99
N GLU A 25 -9.83 14.22 -14.64
CA GLU A 25 -9.77 15.64 -14.98
C GLU A 25 -8.46 15.88 -15.76
N GLY A 26 -8.53 16.44 -16.97
CA GLY A 26 -7.35 16.66 -17.80
C GLY A 26 -6.53 15.39 -18.10
N GLY A 27 -7.19 14.22 -18.21
CA GLY A 27 -6.54 12.94 -18.45
C GLY A 27 -5.83 12.31 -17.23
N ARG A 28 -6.00 12.89 -16.03
CA ARG A 28 -5.41 12.39 -14.78
C ARG A 28 -6.49 12.09 -13.74
N PRO A 29 -6.29 11.08 -12.88
CA PRO A 29 -7.18 10.86 -11.75
C PRO A 29 -7.03 11.98 -10.72
N VAL A 30 -8.16 12.50 -10.25
CA VAL A 30 -8.30 13.47 -9.16
C VAL A 30 -9.25 12.88 -8.13
N ILE A 31 -8.84 12.88 -6.86
CA ILE A 31 -9.68 12.49 -5.73
C ILE A 31 -10.32 13.76 -5.16
N ARG A 32 -11.64 13.76 -5.03
CA ARG A 32 -12.40 14.78 -4.29
C ARG A 32 -12.98 14.16 -3.04
N TYR A 33 -13.00 14.89 -1.94
CA TYR A 33 -13.47 14.37 -0.66
C TYR A 33 -14.30 15.39 0.12
N ASN A 34 -15.32 14.89 0.82
CA ASN A 34 -16.19 15.67 1.69
C ASN A 34 -16.32 15.00 3.06
N HIS A 35 -15.68 15.60 4.06
CA HIS A 35 -15.72 15.09 5.44
C HIS A 35 -17.12 15.18 6.07
N ALA A 36 -17.96 16.10 5.59
CA ALA A 36 -19.32 16.28 6.10
C ALA A 36 -20.35 15.34 5.46
N ALA A 37 -19.98 14.55 4.44
CA ALA A 37 -20.94 13.70 3.75
C ALA A 37 -21.49 12.57 4.65
N ILE A 38 -20.70 12.08 5.60
CA ILE A 38 -21.11 11.08 6.61
C ILE A 38 -20.81 11.65 8.00
N PRO A 39 -21.73 12.43 8.59
CA PRO A 39 -21.46 13.22 9.79
C PRO A 39 -21.06 12.41 11.03
N ARG A 40 -21.51 11.15 11.15
CA ARG A 40 -21.19 10.31 12.31
C ARG A 40 -19.77 9.74 12.29
N LEU A 41 -19.07 9.85 11.16
CA LEU A 41 -17.78 9.21 10.96
C LEU A 41 -16.67 10.07 11.55
N ASP A 42 -15.86 9.48 12.44
CA ASP A 42 -14.70 10.15 13.03
C ASP A 42 -13.57 10.36 12.02
N GLU A 43 -12.52 11.07 12.43
CA GLU A 43 -11.37 11.37 11.57
C GLU A 43 -10.73 10.09 10.99
N ARG A 44 -10.64 9.01 11.78
CA ARG A 44 -10.05 7.73 11.33
C ARG A 44 -10.91 7.07 10.25
N GLY A 45 -12.22 7.10 10.40
CA GLY A 45 -13.13 6.61 9.37
C GLY A 45 -13.05 7.46 8.09
N GLN A 46 -12.97 8.79 8.20
CA GLN A 46 -12.78 9.68 7.05
C GLN A 46 -11.46 9.40 6.33
N LEU A 47 -10.36 9.26 7.09
CA LEU A 47 -9.06 8.87 6.58
C LEU A 47 -9.10 7.51 5.90
N PHE A 48 -9.84 6.53 6.43
CA PHE A 48 -10.02 5.23 5.79
C PHE A 48 -10.70 5.35 4.42
N LEU A 49 -11.78 6.13 4.31
CA LEU A 49 -12.46 6.33 3.03
C LEU A 49 -11.55 7.01 1.99
N PHE A 50 -10.73 7.97 2.43
CA PHE A 50 -9.72 8.59 1.58
C PHE A 50 -8.62 7.60 1.17
N ALA A 51 -8.07 6.85 2.13
CA ALA A 51 -7.06 5.84 1.89
C ALA A 51 -7.57 4.71 0.98
N HIS A 52 -8.86 4.38 1.03
CA HIS A 52 -9.51 3.47 0.10
C HIS A 52 -9.41 3.96 -1.35
N GLU A 53 -9.67 5.25 -1.62
CA GLU A 53 -9.49 5.79 -2.98
C GLU A 53 -8.04 5.80 -3.44
N CYS A 54 -7.13 6.21 -2.57
CA CYS A 54 -5.70 6.13 -2.87
C CYS A 54 -5.31 4.69 -3.21
N SER A 55 -5.82 3.72 -2.44
CA SER A 55 -5.57 2.31 -2.63
C SER A 55 -6.09 1.80 -3.97
N ARG A 56 -7.30 2.19 -4.38
CA ARG A 56 -7.83 1.83 -5.70
C ARG A 56 -6.91 2.26 -6.83
N LEU A 57 -6.47 3.53 -6.81
CA LEU A 57 -5.60 4.08 -7.83
C LEU A 57 -4.21 3.43 -7.81
N ASN A 58 -3.68 3.16 -6.62
CA ASN A 58 -2.39 2.49 -6.44
C ASN A 58 -2.41 1.04 -6.94
N LEU A 59 -3.53 0.33 -6.75
CA LEU A 59 -3.75 -1.03 -7.23
C LEU A 59 -4.05 -1.12 -8.73
N GLY A 60 -4.11 0.01 -9.44
CA GLY A 60 -4.43 0.06 -10.87
C GLY A 60 -5.88 -0.26 -11.17
N LEU A 61 -6.77 -0.17 -10.18
CA LEU A 61 -8.20 -0.34 -10.39
C LEU A 61 -8.73 0.85 -11.22
N PRO A 62 -9.65 0.62 -12.18
CA PRO A 62 -10.11 1.69 -13.04
C PRO A 62 -10.72 2.85 -12.25
N ALA A 63 -10.28 4.08 -12.55
CA ALA A 63 -10.80 5.28 -11.90
C ALA A 63 -12.26 5.58 -12.28
N SER A 64 -12.63 5.30 -13.53
CA SER A 64 -13.94 5.63 -14.12
C SER A 64 -14.89 4.45 -14.29
N ALA A 65 -14.45 3.21 -14.07
CA ALA A 65 -15.31 2.04 -14.25
C ALA A 65 -16.09 1.68 -12.98
N GLN A 66 -17.19 0.95 -13.16
CA GLN A 66 -17.95 0.39 -12.06
C GLN A 66 -17.07 -0.49 -11.17
N ARG A 67 -17.27 -0.36 -9.85
CA ARG A 67 -16.45 -1.03 -8.86
C ARG A 67 -16.95 -2.44 -8.63
N THR A 68 -16.08 -3.42 -8.83
CA THR A 68 -16.39 -4.81 -8.50
C THR A 68 -16.29 -5.03 -6.98
N PRO A 69 -17.10 -5.94 -6.39
CA PRO A 69 -16.98 -6.29 -4.97
C PRO A 69 -15.58 -6.77 -4.58
N ALA A 70 -14.95 -7.59 -5.43
CA ALA A 70 -13.59 -8.08 -5.20
C ALA A 70 -12.55 -6.94 -5.22
N GLY A 71 -12.66 -6.00 -6.16
CA GLY A 71 -11.78 -4.84 -6.22
C GLY A 71 -11.96 -3.91 -5.02
N ALA A 72 -13.20 -3.71 -4.57
CA ALA A 72 -13.51 -2.92 -3.39
C ALA A 72 -12.91 -3.54 -2.12
N ARG A 73 -13.09 -4.85 -1.91
CA ARG A 73 -12.48 -5.58 -0.78
C ARG A 73 -10.96 -5.51 -0.79
N ARG A 74 -10.34 -5.64 -1.97
CA ARG A 74 -8.87 -5.51 -2.10
C ARG A 74 -8.40 -4.11 -1.72
N ALA A 75 -9.13 -3.07 -2.12
CA ALA A 75 -8.84 -1.69 -1.74
C ALA A 75 -9.07 -1.43 -0.24
N ASP A 76 -10.07 -2.04 0.39
CA ASP A 76 -10.29 -1.96 1.86
C ASP A 76 -9.06 -2.47 2.62
N CYS A 77 -8.57 -3.65 2.24
CA CYS A 77 -7.40 -4.24 2.88
C CYS A 77 -6.12 -3.42 2.66
N TRP A 78 -5.94 -2.87 1.46
CA TRP A 78 -4.79 -2.01 1.17
C TRP A 78 -4.87 -0.67 1.92
N ALA A 79 -6.08 -0.13 2.10
CA ALA A 79 -6.31 1.10 2.86
C ALA A 79 -5.95 0.93 4.33
N ALA A 80 -6.50 -0.10 4.98
CA ALA A 80 -6.17 -0.42 6.38
C ALA A 80 -4.67 -0.68 6.55
N SER A 81 -4.06 -1.45 5.63
CA SER A 81 -2.62 -1.71 5.66
C SER A 81 -1.79 -0.43 5.50
N THR A 82 -2.25 0.51 4.67
CA THR A 82 -1.59 1.80 4.47
C THR A 82 -1.66 2.67 5.73
N LEU A 83 -2.83 2.77 6.36
CA LEU A 83 -3.01 3.55 7.59
C LEU A 83 -2.17 2.99 8.75
N LEU A 84 -2.10 1.66 8.88
CA LEU A 84 -1.23 0.99 9.86
C LEU A 84 0.25 1.31 9.60
N ARG A 85 0.71 1.17 8.35
CA ARG A 85 2.12 1.44 8.00
C ARG A 85 2.52 2.89 8.19
N SER A 86 1.59 3.83 8.00
CA SER A 86 1.85 5.25 8.23
C SER A 86 1.73 5.67 9.70
N GLY A 87 1.35 4.76 10.60
CA GLY A 87 1.10 5.06 12.01
C GLY A 87 -0.11 5.97 12.25
N LEU A 88 -0.98 6.14 11.25
CA LEU A 88 -2.22 6.95 11.38
C LEU A 88 -3.30 6.22 12.17
N ILE A 89 -3.20 4.88 12.25
CA ILE A 89 -3.95 4.03 13.16
C ILE A 89 -2.98 2.98 13.72
N GLN A 90 -3.25 2.51 14.94
CA GLN A 90 -2.54 1.40 15.57
C GLN A 90 -3.30 0.07 15.37
N PRO A 91 -2.66 -1.10 15.57
CA PRO A 91 -3.33 -2.40 15.46
C PRO A 91 -4.61 -2.52 16.30
N GLU A 92 -4.62 -1.95 17.50
CA GLU A 92 -5.76 -1.90 18.42
C GLU A 92 -6.93 -1.06 17.89
N ASP A 93 -6.68 -0.10 17.00
CA ASP A 93 -7.71 0.74 16.40
C ASP A 93 -8.52 0.02 15.31
N LEU A 94 -8.06 -1.14 14.82
CA LEU A 94 -8.73 -1.86 13.71
C LEU A 94 -10.14 -2.31 14.06
N GLY A 95 -10.38 -2.73 15.30
CA GLY A 95 -11.71 -3.11 15.78
C GLY A 95 -12.67 -1.91 15.77
N PRO A 96 -12.38 -0.85 16.54
CA PRO A 96 -13.16 0.37 16.56
C PRO A 96 -13.38 0.99 15.17
N LEU A 97 -12.34 1.00 14.32
CA LEU A 97 -12.45 1.50 12.95
C LEU A 97 -13.42 0.64 12.12
N GLN A 98 -13.32 -0.68 12.20
CA GLN A 98 -14.25 -1.56 11.49
C GLN A 98 -15.70 -1.34 11.93
N ASP A 99 -15.93 -1.17 13.24
CA ASP A 99 -17.27 -0.92 13.78
C ASP A 99 -17.81 0.44 13.32
N ALA A 100 -16.95 1.46 13.23
CA ALA A 100 -17.32 2.77 12.68
C ALA A 100 -17.70 2.71 11.19
N LEU A 101 -17.16 1.75 10.44
CA LEU A 101 -17.40 1.52 9.00
C LEU A 101 -18.60 0.62 8.70
N ASP A 102 -19.41 0.28 9.72
CA ASP A 102 -20.69 -0.38 9.51
C ASP A 102 -21.75 0.63 9.08
N PHE A 103 -21.99 0.75 7.77
CA PHE A 103 -22.83 1.78 7.18
C PHE A 103 -24.28 1.33 6.94
N SER A 104 -25.22 2.23 7.17
CA SER A 104 -26.61 2.04 6.77
C SER A 104 -26.78 2.09 5.25
N ALA A 105 -27.94 1.65 4.73
CA ALA A 105 -28.24 1.72 3.30
C ALA A 105 -28.18 3.18 2.77
N ASP A 106 -28.65 4.15 3.56
CA ASP A 106 -28.61 5.57 3.19
C ASP A 106 -27.18 6.10 3.17
N GLU A 107 -26.32 5.67 4.09
CA GLU A 107 -24.90 6.06 4.09
C GLU A 107 -24.14 5.44 2.92
N TRP A 108 -24.49 4.20 2.55
CA TRP A 108 -23.95 3.57 1.34
C TRP A 108 -24.26 4.35 0.07
N SER A 109 -25.38 5.09 0.00
CA SER A 109 -25.67 5.97 -1.14
C SER A 109 -24.66 7.12 -1.29
N ARG A 110 -23.94 7.47 -0.21
CA ARG A 110 -22.89 8.50 -0.15
C ARG A 110 -21.48 7.91 -0.30
N LEU A 111 -21.39 6.60 -0.48
CA LEU A 111 -20.13 5.90 -0.65
C LEU A 111 -20.02 5.35 -2.08
N PRO A 112 -18.87 5.49 -2.72
CA PRO A 112 -18.72 4.97 -4.06
C PRO A 112 -18.43 3.46 -4.05
N GLY A 113 -19.23 2.70 -4.79
CA GLY A 113 -19.04 1.26 -5.00
C GLY A 113 -20.17 0.40 -4.44
N PRO A 114 -20.02 -0.93 -4.49
CA PRO A 114 -21.06 -1.82 -4.01
C PRO A 114 -21.15 -1.81 -2.49
N ILE A 115 -22.38 -1.94 -1.99
CA ILE A 115 -22.68 -2.27 -0.60
C ILE A 115 -21.95 -3.56 -0.24
N ARG A 116 -21.24 -3.54 0.88
CA ARG A 116 -20.47 -4.70 1.36
C ARG A 116 -20.19 -4.57 2.85
N ARG A 117 -19.89 -5.69 3.50
CA ARG A 117 -19.26 -5.66 4.81
C ARG A 117 -17.77 -5.31 4.64
N ILE A 118 -17.33 -4.27 5.34
CA ILE A 118 -15.92 -3.92 5.46
C ILE A 118 -15.37 -4.74 6.63
N ASP A 119 -14.55 -5.75 6.32
CA ASP A 119 -13.99 -6.67 7.32
C ASP A 119 -12.46 -6.55 7.33
N LEU A 120 -11.97 -5.57 8.10
CA LEU A 120 -10.55 -5.21 8.15
C LEU A 120 -9.73 -6.28 8.87
N ARG A 121 -10.32 -6.98 9.84
CA ARG A 121 -9.63 -8.03 10.60
C ARG A 121 -9.40 -9.30 9.79
N SER A 122 -10.23 -9.55 8.79
CA SER A 122 -10.07 -10.65 7.83
C SER A 122 -9.11 -10.34 6.68
N CYS A 123 -8.55 -9.13 6.62
CA CYS A 123 -7.59 -8.78 5.59
C CYS A 123 -6.29 -9.59 5.74
N PRO A 124 -5.72 -10.08 4.63
CA PRO A 124 -4.44 -10.77 4.68
C PRO A 124 -3.38 -9.83 5.28
N ARG A 125 -2.75 -10.25 6.39
CA ARG A 125 -1.69 -9.49 7.08
C ARG A 125 -0.50 -9.16 6.16
N HIS A 126 -0.39 -9.84 5.01
CA HIS A 126 0.75 -9.79 4.08
C HIS A 126 0.71 -8.67 3.02
N LEU A 127 -0.30 -7.79 3.02
CA LEU A 127 -0.36 -6.65 2.10
C LEU A 127 0.36 -5.39 2.61
N SER A 128 1.20 -5.56 3.62
CA SER A 128 2.32 -4.67 3.90
C SER A 128 3.61 -5.38 3.49
N PRO A 129 4.32 -4.93 2.44
CA PRO A 129 5.76 -4.94 2.55
C PRO A 129 6.04 -3.91 3.64
N SER A 130 5.92 -4.32 4.90
CA SER A 130 6.74 -3.68 5.91
C SER A 130 8.13 -3.78 5.32
N LEU A 131 8.77 -2.64 5.03
CA LEU A 131 10.22 -2.60 5.16
C LEU A 131 10.44 -3.08 6.57
N HIS A 132 10.69 -4.39 6.70
CA HIS A 132 10.96 -5.03 7.96
C HIS A 132 12.09 -4.20 8.54
N VAL A 133 11.90 -3.61 9.72
CA VAL A 133 13.05 -3.20 10.51
C VAL A 133 13.88 -4.47 10.62
N PRO A 134 15.07 -4.52 10.03
CA PRO A 134 15.81 -5.77 9.95
C PRO A 134 15.98 -6.30 11.37
N GLY A 135 15.70 -7.59 11.59
CA GLY A 135 15.92 -8.20 12.89
C GLY A 135 17.38 -8.03 13.35
N PRO A 136 17.71 -8.20 14.63
CA PRO A 136 19.08 -8.09 15.11
C PRO A 136 20.04 -8.93 14.22
N GLY A 137 21.05 -8.30 13.62
CA GLY A 137 22.02 -8.94 12.69
C GLY A 137 21.62 -8.94 11.20
N GLN A 138 20.38 -8.58 10.85
CA GLN A 138 19.92 -8.52 9.46
C GLN A 138 20.44 -7.27 8.72
N ASP A 139 20.72 -6.17 9.43
CA ASP A 139 21.38 -4.99 8.86
C ASP A 139 22.83 -5.28 8.43
N ASP A 140 23.55 -6.04 9.23
CA ASP A 140 24.92 -6.46 8.93
C ASP A 140 24.96 -7.45 7.77
N TRP A 141 24.01 -8.41 7.76
CA TRP A 141 23.83 -9.32 6.63
C TRP A 141 23.48 -8.58 5.33
N ASN A 142 22.53 -7.62 5.39
CA ASN A 142 22.14 -6.80 4.24
C ASN A 142 23.30 -5.93 3.72
N THR A 143 24.16 -5.45 4.63
CA THR A 143 25.35 -4.68 4.28
C THR A 143 26.42 -5.56 3.63
N CYS A 144 26.62 -6.77 4.17
CA CYS A 144 27.56 -7.75 3.62
C CYS A 144 27.16 -8.17 2.19
N THR A 145 25.90 -8.55 2.00
CA THR A 145 25.41 -9.01 0.69
C THR A 145 25.37 -7.92 -0.37
N ARG A 146 25.12 -6.66 0.01
CA ARG A 146 25.26 -5.51 -0.92
C ARG A 146 26.68 -5.37 -1.45
N ARG A 147 27.70 -5.48 -0.60
CA ARG A 147 29.11 -5.45 -1.04
C ARG A 147 29.44 -6.59 -2.00
N CYS A 148 28.90 -7.80 -1.75
CA CYS A 148 29.07 -8.92 -2.67
C CYS A 148 28.45 -8.62 -4.05
N ALA A 149 27.24 -8.05 -4.09
CA ALA A 149 26.55 -7.70 -5.32
C ALA A 149 27.30 -6.59 -6.10
N ASP A 150 27.79 -5.56 -5.42
CA ASP A 150 28.55 -4.45 -6.03
C ASP A 150 29.86 -4.96 -6.67
N ALA A 151 30.56 -5.87 -5.99
CA ALA A 151 31.76 -6.50 -6.51
C ALA A 151 31.46 -7.40 -7.72
N SER A 152 30.36 -8.16 -7.67
CA SER A 152 29.90 -8.98 -8.80
C SER A 152 29.57 -8.13 -10.02
N LEU A 153 28.84 -7.03 -9.82
CA LEU A 153 28.46 -6.10 -10.88
C LEU A 153 29.70 -5.47 -11.51
N SER A 154 30.67 -5.05 -10.69
CA SER A 154 31.94 -4.49 -11.16
C SER A 154 32.77 -5.52 -11.94
N CYS A 155 32.84 -6.77 -11.47
CA CYS A 155 33.48 -7.89 -12.16
C CYS A 155 32.85 -8.16 -13.54
N GLN A 156 31.53 -8.03 -13.64
CA GLN A 156 30.76 -8.22 -14.87
C GLN A 156 30.81 -6.99 -15.82
N GLY A 157 31.61 -5.97 -15.49
CA GLY A 157 31.75 -4.76 -16.30
C GLY A 157 30.58 -3.78 -16.19
N GLY A 158 29.87 -3.79 -15.06
CA GLY A 158 28.76 -2.87 -14.77
C GLY A 158 27.42 -3.24 -15.42
N VAL A 159 27.34 -4.38 -16.11
CA VAL A 159 26.11 -4.84 -16.77
C VAL A 159 25.40 -5.87 -15.91
N ALA A 160 24.28 -5.46 -15.29
CA ALA A 160 23.47 -6.35 -14.48
C ALA A 160 22.92 -7.52 -15.32
N GLY A 161 23.09 -8.75 -14.83
CA GLY A 161 22.57 -9.97 -15.48
C GLY A 161 23.50 -10.62 -16.51
N ARG A 162 24.71 -10.09 -16.71
CA ARG A 162 25.76 -10.78 -17.47
C ARG A 162 26.36 -11.88 -16.59
N SER A 163 26.27 -13.13 -17.02
CA SER A 163 26.89 -14.25 -16.30
C SER A 163 28.33 -14.44 -16.76
N ASP A 164 29.24 -14.46 -15.79
CA ASP A 164 30.64 -14.85 -15.95
C ASP A 164 30.94 -15.86 -14.84
N ALA A 165 31.43 -17.05 -15.21
CA ALA A 165 31.57 -18.15 -14.27
C ALA A 165 32.52 -17.83 -13.10
N ALA A 166 33.56 -17.01 -13.34
CA ALA A 166 34.50 -16.63 -12.29
C ALA A 166 33.89 -15.58 -11.34
N CYS A 167 33.17 -14.59 -11.89
CA CYS A 167 32.44 -13.60 -11.10
C CYS A 167 31.32 -14.26 -10.28
N ASP A 168 30.56 -15.17 -10.87
CA ASP A 168 29.45 -15.87 -10.22
C ASP A 168 29.94 -16.79 -9.09
N ALA A 169 31.08 -17.47 -9.29
CA ALA A 169 31.74 -18.26 -8.25
C ALA A 169 32.31 -17.38 -7.12
N ALA A 170 32.84 -16.19 -7.45
CA ALA A 170 33.30 -15.22 -6.45
C ALA A 170 32.12 -14.66 -5.61
N TYR A 171 31.02 -14.28 -6.25
CA TYR A 171 29.80 -13.85 -5.58
C TYR A 171 29.25 -14.93 -4.65
N SER A 172 29.15 -16.18 -5.12
CA SER A 172 28.64 -17.30 -4.33
C SER A 172 29.46 -17.56 -3.07
N ARG A 173 30.80 -17.47 -3.16
CA ARG A 173 31.70 -17.57 -1.99
C ARG A 173 31.50 -16.41 -1.02
N CYS A 174 31.33 -15.19 -1.52
CA CYS A 174 31.05 -14.01 -0.70
C CYS A 174 29.72 -14.14 0.07
N ILE A 175 28.65 -14.59 -0.60
CA ILE A 175 27.35 -14.85 0.04
C ILE A 175 27.46 -15.95 1.11
N ALA A 176 28.21 -17.03 0.84
CA ALA A 176 28.43 -18.09 1.83
C ALA A 176 29.12 -17.54 3.10
N GLN A 177 30.09 -16.63 2.96
CA GLN A 177 30.74 -15.96 4.09
C GLN A 177 29.78 -15.02 4.84
N CYS A 178 28.90 -14.29 4.14
CA CYS A 178 27.88 -13.47 4.80
C CYS A 178 26.92 -14.35 5.63
N ASN A 179 26.52 -15.51 5.10
CA ASN A 179 25.64 -16.44 5.80
C ASN A 179 26.30 -17.07 7.04
N SER A 180 27.61 -17.32 7.00
CA SER A 180 28.34 -17.84 8.17
C SER A 180 28.63 -16.78 9.23
N SER A 181 28.84 -15.53 8.82
CA SER A 181 29.20 -14.42 9.71
C SER A 181 27.98 -13.78 10.38
N PHE A 182 26.83 -13.84 9.71
CA PHE A 182 25.56 -13.27 10.18
C PHE A 182 24.45 -14.33 10.05
N PRO A 183 24.44 -15.35 10.92
CA PRO A 183 23.37 -16.34 10.93
C PRO A 183 22.03 -15.66 11.21
N ARG A 184 21.04 -15.96 10.37
CA ARG A 184 19.69 -15.38 10.43
C ARG A 184 18.85 -15.96 11.56
#